data_AF-A0A9X2PYZ6-F1
#
_entry.id   AF-A0A9X2PYZ6-F1
#
_cell.length_a   1.000
_cell.length_b   1.000
_cell.length_c   1.000
_cell.angle_alpha   90.00
_cell.angle_beta   90.00
_cell.angle_gamma   90.00
#
_symmetry.space_group_name_H-M   'P 1'
#
loop_
_entity.id
_entity.type
_entity.pdbx_description
1 polymer ?
#
loop_
_entity_poly.entity_id
_entity_poly.type
_entity_poly.pdbx_seq_one_letter_code
_entity_poly.pdbx_strand_id
1 'polypeptide(L)'
;MPTTKTHAEEHQEQWKEIVADPILRDLPYKVETNHRGQIVLSPHKNQHSRQQKKIEKRLDSLLQSGEAFQEWAIATSGGTKQADAIWASDERRAEMEKTGDPTTLAPEICVEVMSASNDWDEMEEKIALYRDAGADEVWVVDETGRVHFFADEELEQSDRAPDFPDTL
;
A
#
# COMPACT_ATOMS: atom_id res chain seq x y z
N MET A 1 13.19 -28.39 13.28
CA MET A 1 11.78 -28.13 12.92
C MET A 1 11.83 -27.21 11.71
N PRO A 2 11.30 -27.58 10.53
CA PRO A 2 11.19 -26.61 9.46
C PRO A 2 10.21 -25.53 9.92
N THR A 3 10.67 -24.29 10.03
CA THR A 3 9.80 -23.14 10.25
C THR A 3 8.86 -23.07 9.05
N THR A 4 7.57 -23.26 9.28
CA THR A 4 6.58 -23.11 8.20
C THR A 4 6.54 -21.63 7.84
N LYS A 5 6.83 -21.30 6.58
CA LYS A 5 6.75 -19.92 6.09
C LYS A 5 5.31 -19.43 6.22
N THR A 6 5.16 -18.16 6.55
CA THR A 6 3.87 -17.47 6.47
C THR A 6 3.48 -17.27 5.00
N HIS A 7 2.18 -17.11 4.72
CA HIS A 7 1.72 -16.79 3.36
C HIS A 7 2.34 -15.49 2.81
N ALA A 8 2.57 -14.49 3.66
CA ALA A 8 3.28 -13.27 3.28
C ALA A 8 4.71 -13.55 2.80
N GLU A 9 5.45 -14.43 3.49
CA GLU A 9 6.80 -14.84 3.06
C GLU A 9 6.76 -15.64 1.76
N GLU A 10 5.76 -16.50 1.54
CA GLU A 10 5.56 -17.21 0.27
C GLU A 10 5.32 -16.24 -0.90
N HIS A 11 4.46 -15.25 -0.71
CA HIS A 11 4.20 -14.21 -1.71
C HIS A 11 5.40 -13.29 -1.92
N GLN A 12 6.17 -12.98 -0.87
CA GLN A 12 7.43 -12.25 -0.99
C GLN A 12 8.44 -13.00 -1.88
N GLU A 13 8.57 -14.32 -1.71
CA GLU A 13 9.44 -15.13 -2.57
C GLU A 13 8.95 -15.17 -4.02
N GLN A 14 7.65 -15.34 -4.22
CA GLN A 14 7.05 -15.30 -5.54
C GLN A 14 7.30 -13.94 -6.24
N TRP A 15 7.20 -12.84 -5.49
CA TRP A 15 7.47 -11.50 -6.03
C TRP A 15 8.91 -11.36 -6.54
N LYS A 16 9.89 -11.98 -5.87
CA LYS A 16 11.29 -11.98 -6.33
C LYS A 16 11.42 -12.67 -7.69
N GLU A 17 10.63 -13.71 -7.96
CA GLU A 17 10.60 -14.36 -9.28
C GLU A 17 10.01 -13.43 -10.35
N ILE A 18 8.92 -12.72 -10.02
CA ILE A 18 8.28 -11.74 -10.92
C ILE A 18 9.24 -10.60 -11.26
N VAL A 19 9.91 -10.02 -10.26
CA VAL A 19 10.89 -8.95 -10.46
C VAL A 19 12.12 -9.45 -11.20
N ALA A 20 12.51 -10.72 -11.03
CA ALA A 20 13.64 -11.30 -11.76
C ALA A 20 13.35 -11.50 -13.26
N ASP A 21 12.08 -11.67 -13.66
CA ASP A 21 11.67 -11.82 -15.05
C ASP A 21 11.77 -10.49 -15.83
N PRO A 22 12.61 -10.40 -16.88
CA PRO A 22 12.78 -9.16 -17.64
C PRO A 22 11.52 -8.68 -18.36
N ILE A 23 10.62 -9.59 -18.77
CA ILE A 23 9.37 -9.23 -19.46
C ILE A 23 8.40 -8.59 -18.47
N LEU A 24 8.31 -9.13 -17.26
CA LEU A 24 7.39 -8.65 -16.24
C LEU A 24 7.88 -7.37 -15.56
N ARG A 25 9.20 -7.24 -15.35
CA ARG A 25 9.82 -6.06 -14.73
C ARG A 25 9.55 -4.75 -15.48
N ASP A 26 9.53 -4.80 -16.81
CA ASP A 26 9.44 -3.61 -17.66
C ASP A 26 7.99 -3.32 -18.14
N LEU A 27 6.98 -3.93 -17.50
CA LEU A 27 5.58 -3.69 -17.84
C LEU A 27 5.16 -2.25 -17.47
N PRO A 28 4.48 -1.51 -18.37
CA PRO A 28 4.01 -0.15 -18.09
C PRO A 28 2.70 -0.12 -17.26
N TYR A 29 2.54 -1.05 -16.33
CA TYR A 29 1.34 -1.26 -15.52
C TYR A 29 1.72 -1.35 -14.04
N LYS A 30 0.81 -0.97 -13.14
CA LYS A 30 0.91 -1.37 -11.74
C LYS A 30 0.73 -2.88 -11.69
N VAL A 31 1.67 -3.56 -11.05
CA VAL A 31 1.70 -5.02 -10.94
C VAL A 31 1.38 -5.41 -9.51
N GLU A 32 0.41 -6.29 -9.31
CA GLU A 32 0.11 -6.87 -7.99
C GLU A 32 -0.04 -8.38 -8.15
N THR A 33 -0.14 -9.10 -7.03
CA THR A 33 -0.62 -10.49 -7.03
C THR A 33 -1.84 -10.65 -6.12
N ASN A 34 -2.68 -11.62 -6.46
CA ASN A 34 -3.79 -12.04 -5.60
C ASN A 34 -3.38 -13.21 -4.67
N HIS A 35 -4.29 -13.65 -3.81
CA HIS A 35 -4.05 -14.76 -2.86
C HIS A 35 -3.67 -16.09 -3.52
N ARG A 36 -3.88 -16.24 -4.84
CA ARG A 36 -3.48 -17.43 -5.61
C ARG A 36 -2.13 -17.25 -6.30
N GLY A 37 -1.47 -16.12 -6.10
CA GLY A 37 -0.23 -15.77 -6.78
C GLY A 37 -0.42 -15.40 -8.26
N GLN A 38 -1.64 -15.09 -8.70
CA GLN A 38 -1.86 -14.63 -10.08
C GLN A 38 -1.53 -13.15 -10.20
N ILE A 39 -0.91 -12.76 -11.31
CA ILE A 39 -0.57 -11.36 -11.58
C ILE A 39 -1.83 -10.59 -11.95
N VAL A 40 -2.03 -9.45 -11.28
CA VAL A 40 -3.05 -8.45 -11.58
C VAL A 40 -2.34 -7.23 -12.17
N LEU A 41 -2.82 -6.75 -13.31
CA LEU A 41 -2.24 -5.61 -14.02
C LEU A 41 -3.26 -4.48 -14.10
N SER A 42 -2.89 -3.32 -13.57
CA SER A 42 -3.74 -2.13 -13.58
C SER A 42 -3.10 -1.02 -14.42
N PRO A 43 -3.80 -0.45 -15.41
CA PRO A 43 -3.25 0.59 -16.27
C PRO A 43 -3.14 1.93 -15.54
N HIS A 44 -2.02 2.62 -15.75
CA HIS A 44 -1.80 3.96 -15.20
C HIS A 44 -2.69 5.01 -15.89
N LYS A 45 -3.22 5.94 -15.09
CA LYS A 45 -3.88 7.17 -15.57
C LYS A 45 -3.15 8.37 -14.99
N ASN A 46 -2.85 9.38 -15.80
CA ASN A 46 -2.18 10.60 -15.33
C ASN A 46 -2.91 11.33 -14.17
N GLN A 47 -4.23 11.14 -14.05
CA GLN A 47 -5.00 11.67 -12.93
C GLN A 47 -4.59 11.01 -11.60
N HIS A 48 -4.32 9.70 -11.61
CA HIS A 48 -3.91 8.93 -10.45
C HIS A 48 -2.52 9.37 -9.97
N SER A 49 -1.55 9.53 -10.89
CA SER A 49 -0.22 10.09 -10.55
C SER A 49 -0.27 11.51 -9.97
N ARG A 50 -1.25 12.32 -10.36
CA ARG A 50 -1.45 13.65 -9.74
C ARG A 50 -1.98 13.53 -8.31
N GLN A 51 -2.82 12.55 -8.03
CA GLN A 51 -3.36 12.31 -6.69
C GLN A 51 -2.28 11.76 -5.76
N GLN A 52 -1.54 10.73 -6.18
CA GLN A 52 -0.37 10.22 -5.44
C GLN A 52 0.57 11.35 -5.02
N LYS A 53 0.99 12.19 -5.98
CA LYS A 53 1.85 13.35 -5.69
C LYS A 53 1.25 14.36 -4.71
N LYS A 54 -0.07 14.61 -4.77
CA LYS A 54 -0.74 15.53 -3.83
C LYS A 54 -0.70 14.95 -2.41
N ILE A 55 -0.99 13.66 -2.28
CA ILE A 55 -1.01 12.92 -1.02
C ILE A 55 0.39 12.93 -0.40
N GLU A 56 1.41 12.48 -1.14
CA GLU A 56 2.81 12.44 -0.69
C GLU A 56 3.28 13.81 -0.21
N LYS A 57 3.12 14.85 -1.04
CA LYS A 57 3.54 16.22 -0.69
C LYS A 57 2.86 16.71 0.58
N ARG A 58 1.59 16.34 0.78
CA ARG A 58 0.84 16.75 1.97
C ARG A 58 1.34 15.99 3.20
N LEU A 59 1.52 14.67 3.11
CA LEU A 59 2.08 13.84 4.17
C LEU A 59 3.46 14.36 4.60
N ASP A 60 4.39 14.56 3.66
CA ASP A 60 5.73 15.08 3.95
C ASP A 60 5.71 16.49 4.56
N SER A 61 4.71 17.30 4.22
CA SER A 61 4.57 18.65 4.80
C SER A 61 4.03 18.65 6.23
N LEU A 62 3.25 17.63 6.61
CA LEU A 62 2.61 17.53 7.92
C LEU A 62 3.44 16.70 8.89
N LEU A 63 4.15 15.68 8.40
CA LEU A 63 4.86 14.69 9.20
C LEU A 63 6.37 14.81 8.99
N GLN A 64 7.09 15.35 9.97
CA GLN A 64 8.49 15.80 9.83
C GLN A 64 9.56 14.74 10.10
N SER A 65 9.20 13.54 10.54
CA SER A 65 10.15 12.46 10.93
C SER A 65 9.85 11.14 10.21
N GLY A 66 9.63 11.24 8.91
CA GLY A 66 9.33 10.14 8.02
C GLY A 66 9.26 10.64 6.58
N GLU A 67 8.88 9.75 5.67
CA GLU A 67 8.87 10.03 4.23
C GLU A 67 7.73 9.28 3.54
N ALA A 68 7.09 9.95 2.59
CA ALA A 68 6.07 9.36 1.74
C ALA A 68 6.64 8.80 0.44
N PHE A 69 6.05 7.71 -0.05
CA PHE A 69 6.42 7.06 -1.31
C PHE A 69 5.20 6.55 -2.06
N GLN A 70 5.22 6.60 -3.38
CA GLN A 70 4.23 5.98 -4.28
C GLN A 70 4.58 4.53 -4.60
N GLU A 71 3.55 3.75 -4.93
CA GLU A 71 3.66 2.41 -5.52
C GLU A 71 4.54 1.45 -4.69
N TRP A 72 4.37 1.49 -3.37
CA TRP A 72 5.18 0.70 -2.45
C TRP A 72 4.66 -0.72 -2.32
N ALA A 73 5.47 -1.70 -2.71
CA ALA A 73 5.11 -3.11 -2.65
C ALA A 73 5.18 -3.67 -1.22
N ILE A 74 4.12 -4.35 -0.79
CA ILE A 74 3.98 -5.01 0.51
C ILE A 74 3.50 -6.43 0.26
N ALA A 75 4.25 -7.42 0.74
CA ALA A 75 3.83 -8.81 0.71
C ALA A 75 2.87 -9.10 1.87
N THR A 76 1.65 -9.50 1.54
CA THR A 76 0.57 -9.79 2.49
C THR A 76 0.15 -11.24 2.40
N SER A 77 -0.74 -11.70 3.27
CA SER A 77 -1.36 -13.04 3.18
C SER A 77 -2.23 -13.22 1.93
N GLY A 78 -2.66 -12.13 1.29
CA GLY A 78 -3.53 -12.11 0.09
C GLY A 78 -2.79 -11.77 -1.21
N GLY A 79 -1.47 -11.96 -1.24
CA GLY A 79 -0.60 -11.59 -2.35
C GLY A 79 0.23 -10.32 -2.06
N THR A 80 1.04 -9.93 -3.03
CA THR A 80 1.79 -8.67 -2.98
C THR A 80 0.92 -7.55 -3.54
N LYS A 81 0.66 -6.55 -2.71
CA LYS A 81 -0.09 -5.34 -3.08
C LYS A 81 0.88 -4.17 -3.19
N GLN A 82 0.57 -3.19 -4.02
CA GLN A 82 1.33 -1.95 -4.13
C GLN A 82 0.45 -0.81 -3.63
N ALA A 83 0.72 -0.28 -2.45
CA ALA A 83 -0.03 0.87 -1.96
C ALA A 83 0.20 2.08 -2.88
N ASP A 84 -0.85 2.82 -3.23
CA ASP A 84 -0.74 3.95 -4.16
C ASP A 84 0.12 5.07 -3.60
N ALA A 85 0.02 5.31 -2.29
CA ALA A 85 0.97 6.08 -1.51
C ALA A 85 1.13 5.47 -0.12
N ILE A 86 2.27 5.70 0.51
CA ILE A 86 2.53 5.35 1.89
C ILE A 86 3.14 6.54 2.62
N TRP A 87 3.15 6.48 3.96
CA TRP A 87 4.10 7.23 4.77
C TRP A 87 4.65 6.34 5.87
N ALA A 88 5.98 6.35 6.01
CA ALA A 88 6.68 5.61 7.05
C ALA A 88 7.57 6.54 7.86
N SER A 89 7.56 6.41 9.19
CA SER A 89 8.59 7.03 10.02
C SER A 89 9.96 6.42 9.74
N ASP A 90 11.03 7.14 10.09
CA ASP A 90 12.40 6.61 9.96
C ASP A 90 12.59 5.29 10.73
N GLU A 91 11.97 5.18 11.91
CA GLU A 91 12.01 3.97 12.74
C GLU A 91 11.23 2.82 12.09
N ARG A 92 9.99 3.08 11.64
CA ARG A 92 9.18 2.06 10.96
C ARG A 92 9.85 1.56 9.69
N ARG A 93 10.41 2.46 8.87
CA ARG A 93 11.13 2.08 7.64
C ARG A 93 12.30 1.15 7.96
N ALA A 94 13.08 1.44 9.00
CA ALA A 94 14.18 0.58 9.42
C ALA A 94 13.70 -0.81 9.90
N GLU A 95 12.53 -0.91 10.53
CA GLU A 95 11.91 -2.21 10.86
C GLU A 95 11.39 -2.94 9.62
N MET A 96 10.76 -2.22 8.69
CA MET A 96 10.23 -2.78 7.44
C MET A 96 11.35 -3.41 6.60
N GLU A 97 12.49 -2.72 6.45
CA GLU A 97 13.65 -3.22 5.69
C GLU A 97 14.17 -4.58 6.20
N LYS A 98 14.06 -4.84 7.51
CA LYS A 98 14.47 -6.13 8.10
C LYS A 98 13.57 -7.29 7.66
N THR A 99 12.38 -7.00 7.16
CA THR A 99 11.41 -8.02 6.73
C THR A 99 11.61 -8.48 5.29
N GLY A 100 12.53 -7.86 4.55
CA GLY A 100 12.87 -8.20 3.17
C GLY A 100 12.25 -7.25 2.14
N ASP A 101 12.36 -7.63 0.87
CA ASP A 101 11.89 -6.85 -0.27
C ASP A 101 11.07 -7.77 -1.21
N PRO A 102 9.77 -7.49 -1.43
CA PRO A 102 8.97 -6.41 -0.82
C PRO A 102 8.79 -6.66 0.68
N THR A 103 8.55 -5.62 1.46
CA THR A 103 8.44 -5.75 2.92
C THR A 103 7.21 -6.59 3.30
N THR A 104 7.29 -7.41 4.36
CA THR A 104 6.10 -8.09 4.92
C THR A 104 5.48 -7.33 6.09
N LEU A 105 6.18 -6.30 6.58
CA LEU A 105 5.63 -5.28 7.47
C LEU A 105 5.20 -4.06 6.65
N ALA A 106 4.00 -3.57 6.92
CA ALA A 106 3.44 -2.35 6.35
C ALA A 106 3.91 -1.09 7.09
N PRO A 107 3.95 0.08 6.41
CA PRO A 107 4.24 1.38 7.01
C PRO A 107 3.11 1.86 7.91
N GLU A 108 3.29 2.92 8.70
CA GLU A 108 2.19 3.43 9.55
C GLU A 108 0.95 3.81 8.75
N ILE A 109 1.11 4.44 7.57
CA ILE A 109 0.00 4.85 6.72
C ILE A 109 0.15 4.19 5.35
N CYS A 110 -0.90 3.49 4.91
CA CYS A 110 -1.10 3.06 3.53
C CYS A 110 -2.28 3.83 2.92
N VAL A 111 -2.17 4.26 1.66
CA VAL A 111 -3.24 4.98 0.95
C VAL A 111 -3.53 4.28 -0.37
N GLU A 112 -4.80 4.02 -0.64
CA GLU A 112 -5.32 3.56 -1.94
C GLU A 112 -6.23 4.64 -2.54
N VAL A 113 -6.19 4.79 -3.86
CA VAL A 113 -7.04 5.71 -4.61
C VAL A 113 -8.00 4.89 -5.46
N MET A 114 -9.30 5.07 -5.24
CA MET A 114 -10.32 4.38 -6.02
C MET A 114 -10.19 4.73 -7.50
N SER A 115 -10.23 3.69 -8.32
CA SER A 115 -10.28 3.78 -9.76
C SER A 115 -11.63 3.28 -10.26
N ALA A 116 -12.04 3.69 -11.46
CA ALA A 116 -13.34 3.28 -12.05
C ALA A 116 -13.53 1.76 -12.22
N SER A 117 -12.49 0.94 -12.01
CA SER A 117 -12.58 -0.53 -12.03
C SER A 117 -12.61 -1.18 -10.66
N ASN A 118 -12.41 -0.41 -9.59
CA ASN A 118 -12.35 -0.90 -8.23
C ASN A 118 -13.71 -0.71 -7.57
N ASP A 119 -14.10 -1.64 -6.72
CA ASP A 119 -15.26 -1.50 -5.85
C ASP A 119 -14.82 -1.50 -4.36
N TRP A 120 -15.78 -1.27 -3.49
CA TRP A 120 -15.52 -1.25 -2.05
C TRP A 120 -15.13 -2.61 -1.49
N ASP A 121 -15.59 -3.72 -2.10
CA ASP A 121 -15.21 -5.07 -1.67
C ASP A 121 -13.69 -5.28 -1.84
N GLU A 122 -13.11 -4.82 -2.96
CA GLU A 122 -11.67 -4.84 -3.18
C GLU A 122 -10.92 -3.95 -2.16
N MET A 123 -11.46 -2.76 -1.86
CA MET A 123 -10.82 -1.85 -0.90
C MET A 123 -10.88 -2.39 0.52
N GLU A 124 -11.99 -3.01 0.94
CA GLU A 124 -12.12 -3.68 2.23
C GLU A 124 -11.10 -4.82 2.37
N GLU A 125 -10.89 -5.62 1.31
CA GLU A 125 -9.84 -6.65 1.30
C GLU A 125 -8.46 -6.01 1.49
N LYS A 126 -8.13 -4.96 0.73
CA LYS A 126 -6.83 -4.28 0.86
C LYS A 126 -6.63 -3.65 2.24
N ILE A 127 -7.65 -3.01 2.81
CA ILE A 127 -7.62 -2.47 4.17
C ILE A 127 -7.25 -3.57 5.16
N ALA A 128 -7.96 -4.71 5.12
CA ALA A 128 -7.68 -5.83 6.00
C ALA A 128 -6.24 -6.35 5.83
N LEU A 129 -5.79 -6.53 4.58
CA LEU A 129 -4.44 -7.02 4.29
C LEU A 129 -3.33 -6.09 4.80
N TYR A 130 -3.48 -4.78 4.65
CA TYR A 130 -2.50 -3.82 5.15
C TYR A 130 -2.52 -3.71 6.68
N ARG A 131 -3.70 -3.74 7.30
CA ARG A 131 -3.85 -3.76 8.77
C ARG A 131 -3.23 -5.02 9.37
N ASP A 132 -3.48 -6.19 8.79
CA ASP A 132 -2.87 -7.46 9.20
C ASP A 132 -1.34 -7.46 9.00
N ALA A 133 -0.86 -6.76 7.97
CA ALA A 133 0.57 -6.55 7.73
C ALA A 133 1.19 -5.48 8.66
N GLY A 134 0.40 -4.83 9.53
CA GLY A 134 0.87 -3.92 10.57
C GLY A 134 0.74 -2.43 10.25
N ALA A 135 -0.02 -2.04 9.23
CA ALA A 135 -0.33 -0.62 9.00
C ALA A 135 -1.10 -0.07 10.21
N ASP A 136 -0.81 1.16 10.64
CA ASP A 136 -1.53 1.80 11.75
C ASP A 136 -2.84 2.45 11.28
N GLU A 137 -2.85 2.95 10.04
CA GLU A 137 -4.02 3.43 9.34
C GLU A 137 -3.95 3.05 7.85
N VAL A 138 -5.12 2.80 7.26
CA VAL A 138 -5.29 2.66 5.81
C VAL A 138 -6.29 3.71 5.36
N TRP A 139 -5.94 4.46 4.32
CA TRP A 139 -6.79 5.52 3.79
C TRP A 139 -7.28 5.15 2.39
N VAL A 140 -8.54 5.45 2.10
CA VAL A 140 -9.13 5.29 0.77
C VAL A 140 -9.58 6.64 0.26
N VAL A 141 -9.03 7.07 -0.87
CA VAL A 141 -9.51 8.24 -1.60
C VAL A 141 -10.57 7.80 -2.59
N ASP A 142 -11.82 8.22 -2.39
CA ASP A 142 -12.91 7.86 -3.27
C ASP A 142 -12.89 8.63 -4.61
N GLU A 143 -13.79 8.27 -5.52
CA GLU A 143 -13.88 8.90 -6.85
C GLU A 143 -14.23 10.40 -6.80
N THR A 144 -14.79 10.88 -5.69
CA THR A 144 -15.11 12.29 -5.45
C THR A 144 -13.93 13.07 -4.87
N GLY A 145 -12.87 12.38 -4.45
CA GLY A 145 -11.70 12.93 -3.79
C GLY A 145 -11.84 13.00 -2.27
N ARG A 146 -12.90 12.42 -1.69
CA ARG A 146 -13.05 12.29 -0.24
C ARG A 146 -12.07 11.25 0.28
N VAL A 147 -11.49 11.52 1.44
CA VAL A 147 -10.55 10.63 2.12
C VAL A 147 -11.28 9.95 3.27
N HIS A 148 -11.30 8.62 3.24
CA HIS A 148 -11.80 7.77 4.30
C HIS A 148 -10.60 7.22 5.09
N PHE A 149 -10.64 7.32 6.42
CA PHE A 149 -9.55 6.91 7.29
C PHE A 149 -9.96 5.66 8.06
N PHE A 150 -9.16 4.59 8.02
CA PHE A 150 -9.47 3.33 8.68
C PHE A 150 -8.33 2.91 9.62
N ALA A 151 -8.67 2.61 10.87
CA ALA A 151 -7.80 1.95 11.83
C ALA A 151 -8.43 0.60 12.24
N ASP A 152 -8.79 0.41 13.52
CA ASP A 152 -9.65 -0.71 13.93
C ASP A 152 -11.12 -0.50 13.50
N GLU A 153 -11.51 0.77 13.37
CA GLU A 153 -12.80 1.23 12.86
C GLU A 153 -12.56 2.39 11.88
N GLU A 154 -13.61 2.85 11.17
CA GLU A 154 -13.53 4.09 10.37
C GLU A 154 -13.43 5.30 11.31
N LEU A 155 -12.52 6.22 10.98
CA LEU A 155 -12.24 7.42 11.75
C LEU A 155 -12.77 8.66 11.03
N GLU A 156 -13.18 9.68 11.80
CA GLU A 156 -13.55 10.98 11.25
C GLU A 156 -12.33 11.77 10.70
N GLN A 157 -11.14 11.49 11.24
CA GLN A 157 -9.87 12.07 10.84
C GLN A 157 -8.72 11.11 11.19
N SER A 158 -7.54 11.30 10.59
CA SER A 158 -6.35 10.52 10.91
C SER A 158 -5.81 10.82 12.32
N ASP A 159 -5.44 9.78 13.07
CA ASP A 159 -4.71 9.92 14.34
C ASP A 159 -3.22 10.23 14.08
N ARG A 160 -2.66 9.67 13.01
CA ARG A 160 -1.26 9.87 12.60
C ARG A 160 -1.01 11.22 11.96
N ALA A 161 -1.98 11.75 11.21
CA ALA A 161 -1.90 13.04 10.55
C ALA A 161 -3.21 13.86 10.76
N PRO A 162 -3.48 14.38 11.98
CA PRO A 162 -4.73 15.06 12.30
C PRO A 162 -5.05 16.29 11.43
N ASP A 163 -4.02 16.92 10.84
CA ASP A 163 -4.16 18.08 9.96
C ASP A 163 -4.29 17.71 8.47
N PHE A 164 -4.38 16.41 8.15
CA PHE A 164 -4.64 15.94 6.79
C PHE A 164 -6.11 16.17 6.43
N PRO A 165 -6.41 16.79 5.27
CA PRO A 165 -7.79 17.10 4.91
C PRO A 165 -8.57 15.84 4.56
N ASP A 166 -9.88 15.87 4.79
CA ASP A 166 -10.82 14.81 4.39
C ASP A 166 -11.18 14.86 2.89
N THR A 167 -10.59 15.78 2.11
CA THR A 167 -10.84 15.96 0.67
C THR A 167 -9.59 16.48 -0.07
N LEU A 168 -9.31 15.99 -1.30
CA LEU A 168 -8.11 16.30 -2.12
C LEU A 168 -8.29 17.23 -3.34
#